data_AF-A0A7N0SVT4-F1
#
_entry.id   AF-A0A7N0SVT4-F1
#
_cell.length_a   1.000
_cell.length_b   1.000
_cell.length_c   1.000
_cell.angle_alpha   90.00
_cell.angle_beta   90.00
_cell.angle_gamma   90.00
#
_symmetry.space_group_name_H-M   'P 1'
#
loop_
_entity.id
_entity.type
_entity.pdbx_description
1 polymer ?
#
loop_
_entity_poly.entity_id
_entity_poly.type
_entity_poly.pdbx_seq_one_letter_code
_entity_poly.pdbx_strand_id
1 'polypeptide(L)' 'MQNPRCRTKAMKIAAVTQGVTSVALEGPERDQLVVVGIGVDSATLANLLRRKVGKTTFISVAEVKPDLATKSRRMRQRWP' A
#
# COMPACT_ATOMS: atom_id res chain seq x y z
N MET A 1 -15.03 0.02 6.05
CA MET A 1 -14.99 1.13 5.06
C MET A 1 -16.00 0.86 3.92
N GLN A 2 -17.30 0.79 4.23
CA GLN A 2 -18.32 0.26 3.32
C GLN A 2 -18.84 1.24 2.25
N ASN A 3 -18.40 2.50 2.25
CA ASN A 3 -18.88 3.51 1.30
C ASN A 3 -17.85 3.76 0.16
N PRO A 4 -18.23 3.71 -1.12
CA PRO A 4 -17.31 3.91 -2.25
C PRO A 4 -16.59 5.27 -2.22
N ARG A 5 -17.26 6.34 -1.75
CA ARG A 5 -16.63 7.66 -1.59
C ARG A 5 -15.47 7.65 -0.60
N CYS A 6 -15.55 6.83 0.45
CA CYS A 6 -14.49 6.69 1.45
C CYS A 6 -13.30 5.92 0.86
N ARG A 7 -13.54 4.86 0.08
CA ARG A 7 -12.50 4.12 -0.64
C ARG A 7 -11.70 5.00 -1.59
N THR A 8 -12.37 5.76 -2.44
CA THR A 8 -11.69 6.63 -3.41
C THR A 8 -10.84 7.69 -2.71
N LYS A 9 -11.31 8.25 -1.58
CA LYS A 9 -10.51 9.21 -0.79
C LYS A 9 -9.29 8.54 -0.15
N ALA A 10 -9.47 7.38 0.48
CA ALA A 10 -8.37 6.63 1.10
C ALA A 10 -7.28 6.30 0.08
N MET A 11 -7.69 5.79 -1.09
CA MET A 11 -6.79 5.45 -2.18
C MET A 11 -6.05 6.67 -2.73
N LYS A 12 -6.74 7.80 -2.93
CA LYS A 12 -6.11 9.06 -3.36
C LYS A 12 -5.07 9.55 -2.37
N ILE A 13 -5.37 9.53 -1.07
CA ILE A 13 -4.43 9.96 -0.02
C ILE A 13 -3.17 9.09 -0.06
N ALA A 14 -3.35 7.78 -0.13
CA ALA A 14 -2.23 6.84 -0.23
C ALA A 14 -1.40 7.05 -1.50
N ALA A 15 -2.06 7.22 -2.66
CA ALA A 15 -1.37 7.44 -3.92
C ALA A 15 -0.60 8.78 -3.98
N VAL A 16 -1.08 9.81 -3.29
CA VAL A 16 -0.42 11.13 -3.23
C VAL A 16 0.72 11.16 -2.19
N THR A 17 0.80 10.16 -1.31
CA THR A 17 1.84 10.11 -0.28
C THR A 17 3.20 9.84 -0.92
N GLN A 18 4.21 10.61 -0.52
CA GLN A 18 5.58 10.45 -1.04
C GLN A 18 6.16 9.09 -0.63
N GLY A 19 6.93 8.50 -1.55
CA GLY A 19 7.54 7.19 -1.36
C GLY A 19 6.63 6.01 -1.71
N VAL A 20 5.35 6.24 -2.00
CA VAL A 20 4.41 5.17 -2.39
C VAL A 20 4.65 4.75 -3.83
N THR A 21 4.87 3.45 -4.03
CA THR A 21 5.07 2.81 -5.35
C THR A 21 3.80 2.11 -5.82
N SER A 22 3.02 1.56 -4.90
CA SER A 22 1.78 0.85 -5.22
C SER A 22 0.75 0.98 -4.11
N VAL A 23 -0.52 1.03 -4.50
CA VAL A 23 -1.67 1.06 -3.60
C VAL A 23 -2.72 0.07 -4.09
N ALA A 24 -3.27 -0.72 -3.17
CA ALA A 24 -4.29 -1.71 -3.47
C ALA A 24 -5.37 -1.71 -2.39
N LEU A 25 -6.57 -2.16 -2.77
CA LEU A 25 -7.65 -2.46 -1.83
C LEU A 25 -7.84 -3.98 -1.80
N GLU A 26 -7.58 -4.59 -0.66
CA GLU A 26 -7.70 -6.02 -0.40
C GLU A 26 -8.81 -6.34 0.60
N GLY A 27 -9.04 -7.64 0.80
CA GLY A 27 -10.09 -8.19 1.65
C GLY A 27 -11.38 -8.49 0.89
N PRO A 28 -12.26 -9.34 1.45
CA PRO A 28 -13.48 -9.82 0.80
C PRO A 28 -14.43 -8.68 0.43
N GLU A 29 -14.48 -7.66 1.27
CA GLU A 29 -15.31 -6.49 1.04
C GLU A 29 -14.55 -5.35 0.32
N ARG A 30 -13.21 -5.44 0.14
CA ARG A 30 -12.28 -4.37 -0.30
C ARG A 30 -12.09 -3.25 0.71
N ASP A 31 -12.06 -3.60 1.98
CA ASP A 31 -11.99 -2.66 3.11
C ASP A 31 -10.57 -2.43 3.64
N GLN A 32 -9.60 -3.19 3.15
CA GLN A 32 -8.22 -3.12 3.60
C GLN A 32 -7.38 -2.38 2.56
N LEU A 33 -6.82 -1.23 2.93
CA LEU A 33 -5.93 -0.48 2.06
C LEU A 33 -4.49 -0.95 2.28
N VAL A 34 -3.87 -1.49 1.24
CA VAL A 34 -2.48 -1.93 1.24
C VAL A 34 -1.64 -0.93 0.47
N VAL A 35 -0.55 -0.47 1.08
CA VAL A 35 0.34 0.55 0.51
C VAL A 35 1.76 -0.01 0.52
N VAL A 36 2.41 -0.01 -0.64
CA VAL A 36 3.78 -0.48 -0.82
C VAL A 36 4.62 0.70 -1.30
N GLY A 37 5.74 0.95 -0.65
CA GLY A 37 6.61 2.06 -0.99
C GLY A 37 7.88 2.10 -0.18
N ILE A 38 8.83 2.94 -0.59
CA ILE A 38 10.12 3.15 0.05
C ILE A 38 10.13 4.55 0.66
N GLY A 39 10.40 4.65 1.96
CA GLY A 39 10.36 5.94 2.68
C GLY A 39 8.93 6.47 2.89
N VAL A 40 7.94 5.57 2.95
CA VAL A 40 6.54 5.94 3.26
C VAL A 40 6.42 6.26 4.74
N ASP A 41 5.98 7.48 5.04
CA ASP A 41 5.67 7.88 6.42
C ASP A 41 4.34 7.29 6.88
N SER A 42 4.41 6.09 7.46
CA SER A 42 3.25 5.31 7.88
C SER A 42 2.43 6.02 8.96
N ALA A 43 3.06 6.80 9.85
CA ALA A 43 2.39 7.56 10.90
C ALA A 43 1.57 8.74 10.36
N THR A 44 2.11 9.49 9.39
CA THR A 44 1.40 10.58 8.72
C THR A 44 0.28 10.05 7.86
N LEU A 45 0.53 8.97 7.11
CA LEU A 45 -0.51 8.27 6.33
C LEU A 45 -1.66 7.81 7.24
N ALA A 46 -1.34 7.24 8.41
CA ALA A 46 -2.31 6.84 9.43
C ALA A 46 -3.21 7.98 9.87
N ASN A 47 -2.58 9.11 10.22
CA ASN A 47 -3.28 10.28 10.72
C ASN A 47 -4.15 10.92 9.63
N LEU A 48 -3.66 10.99 8.39
CA LEU A 48 -4.42 11.50 7.26
C LEU A 48 -5.66 10.65 7.00
N LEU A 49 -5.54 9.32 7.01
CA LEU A 49 -6.66 8.42 6.83
C LEU A 49 -7.69 8.56 7.96
N ARG A 50 -7.25 8.56 9.22
CA ARG A 50 -8.15 8.78 10.38
C ARG A 50 -8.91 10.09 10.30
N ARG A 51 -8.27 11.15 9.81
CA ARG A 51 -8.84 12.50 9.75
C ARG A 51 -9.72 12.74 8.52
N LYS A 52 -9.40 12.15 7.36
CA LYS A 52 -10.12 12.39 6.08
C LYS A 52 -11.15 11.32 5.72
N VAL A 53 -10.93 10.09 6.15
CA VAL A 53 -11.79 8.93 5.82
C VAL A 53 -12.66 8.56 7.02
N GLY A 54 -12.15 8.74 8.25
CA GLY A 54 -12.86 8.51 9.50
C GLY A 54 -12.22 7.37 10.31
N LYS A 55 -13.01 6.70 11.17
CA LYS A 55 -12.52 5.56 11.97
C LYS A 55 -11.91 4.50 11.05
N THR A 56 -10.59 4.39 11.13
CA THR A 56 -9.78 3.46 10.36
C THR A 56 -8.94 2.67 11.34
N THR A 57 -8.97 1.34 11.25
CA THR A 57 -8.19 0.45 12.11
C THR A 57 -6.88 0.09 11.41
N PHE A 58 -5.77 0.24 12.13
CA PHE A 58 -4.48 -0.23 11.67
C PHE A 58 -4.43 -1.75 11.78
N ILE A 59 -4.17 -2.42 10.65
CA ILE A 59 -4.13 -3.89 10.59
C ILE A 59 -2.70 -4.37 10.83
N SER A 60 -1.76 -3.93 9.97
CA SER A 60 -0.35 -4.27 10.10
C SER A 60 0.52 -3.35 9.23
N VAL A 61 1.78 -3.18 9.60
CA VAL A 61 2.81 -2.53 8.80
C VAL A 61 3.98 -3.51 8.72
N ALA A 62 4.35 -3.89 7.51
CA ALA A 62 5.43 -4.83 7.26
C ALA A 62 6.47 -4.21 6.31
N GLU A 63 7.74 -4.43 6.62
CA GLU A 63 8.85 -4.00 5.76
C GLU A 63 9.03 -5.01 4.63
N VAL A 64 8.81 -4.55 3.39
CA VAL A 64 9.01 -5.39 2.20
C VAL A 64 10.49 -5.35 1.84
N LYS A 65 11.26 -6.34 2.29
CA LYS A 65 12.65 -6.53 1.85
C LYS A 65 12.65 -6.76 0.33
N PRO A 66 13.43 -6.01 -0.47
CA PRO A 66 13.55 -6.30 -1.89
C PRO A 66 14.20 -7.68 -2.04
N ASP A 67 13.44 -8.63 -2.56
CA ASP A 67 13.93 -9.97 -2.87
C ASP A 67 14.93 -9.86 -4.03
N LEU A 68 16.21 -9.63 -3.71
CA LEU A 68 17.32 -9.69 -4.65
C LEU A 68 17.49 -11.11 -5.25
N ALA A 69 16.73 -12.11 -4.80
CA ALA A 69 16.82 -13.49 -5.27
C ALA A 69 16.04 -13.78 -6.57
N THR A 70 14.95 -13.06 -6.90
CA THR A 70 14.12 -13.45 -8.06
C THR A 70 14.64 -12.99 -9.43
N LYS A 71 15.47 -11.94 -9.50
CA LYS A 71 16.04 -11.49 -10.80
C LYS A 71 17.07 -12.48 -11.35
N SER A 72 17.75 -13.23 -10.49
CA SER A 72 18.81 -14.17 -10.90
C SER A 72 18.29 -15.44 -11.60
N ARG A 73 17.00 -15.80 -11.42
CA ARG A 73 16.41 -16.98 -12.08
C ARG A 73 15.89 -16.72 -13.49
N ARG A 74 15.50 -15.47 -13.81
CA ARG A 74 15.11 -15.10 -15.19
C ARG A 74 16.33 -14.84 -16.10
N MET A 75 17.43 -14.35 -15.53
CA MET A 75 18.64 -14.08 -16.30
C MET A 75 19.39 -15.37 -16.68
N ARG A 76 19.30 -16.44 -15.87
CA ARG A 76 19.87 -17.75 -16.19
C ARG A 76 19.15 -18.56 -17.29
N GLN A 77 17.89 -18.24 -17.61
CA GLN A 77 17.13 -18.99 -18.64
C GLN A 77 17.02 -18.27 -19.99
N ARG A 78 17.72 -17.14 -20.17
CA ARG A 78 17.70 -16.31 -21.39
C ARG A 78 19.09 -16.03 -21.95
N TRP A 79 20.09 -16.85 -21.62
CA TRP A 79 21.42 -16.73 -22.25
C TRP A 79 21.53 -17.74 -23.40
N PRO A 80 21.89 -17.31 -24.63
CA PRO A 80 22.18 -18.22 -25.73
C PRO A 80 23.48 -19.01 -25.51
#